data_AF-A0A957M7T1-F1
#
_entry.id   AF-A0A957M7T1-F1
#
_cell.length_a   1.000
_cell.length_b   1.000
_cell.length_c   1.000
_cell.angle_alpha   90.00
_cell.angle_beta   90.00
_cell.angle_gamma   90.00
#
_symmetry.space_group_name_H-M   'P 1'
#
loop_
_entity.id
_entity.type
_entity.pdbx_description
1 polymer ?
#
loop_
_entity_poly.entity_id
_entity_poly.type
_entity_poly.pdbx_seq_one_letter_code
_entity_poly.pdbx_strand_id
1 'polypeptide(L)' 'MLTAIFADLHDNYPALTTVLDDAAAQRADRLIFLGDAGRMPRILAALQVRKIPCVYGNWEVSGLRQLS' A
#
# COMPACT_ATOMS: atom_id res chain seq x y z
N MET A 1 15.20 -5.12 -14.27
CA MET A 1 13.87 -4.65 -13.85
C MET A 1 13.64 -5.12 -12.42
N LEU A 2 13.82 -4.24 -11.45
CA LEU A 2 13.61 -4.52 -10.03
C LEU A 2 12.17 -4.15 -9.65
N THR A 3 11.46 -5.05 -8.97
CA THR A 3 10.09 -4.79 -8.48
C THR A 3 10.11 -4.89 -6.97
N ALA A 4 9.68 -3.83 -6.29
CA ALA A 4 9.44 -3.85 -4.85
C ALA A 4 7.98 -4.23 -4.59
N ILE A 5 7.81 -5.27 -3.78
CA ILE A 5 6.51 -5.81 -3.37
C ILE A 5 6.42 -5.64 -1.86
N PHE A 6 5.33 -5.06 -1.38
CA PHE A 6 5.10 -4.82 0.04
C PHE A 6 3.64 -5.06 0.39
N ALA A 7 3.38 -5.27 1.67
CA ALA A 7 2.08 -5.66 2.20
C ALA A 7 1.91 -5.10 3.61
N ASP A 8 0.69 -5.21 4.13
CA ASP A 8 0.32 -5.12 5.54
C ASP A 8 0.85 -3.86 6.23
N LEU A 9 0.09 -2.79 6.10
CA LEU A 9 0.41 -1.52 6.73
C LEU A 9 -0.49 -1.22 7.94
N HIS A 10 -1.73 -1.73 7.97
CA HIS A 10 -2.67 -1.58 9.10
C HIS A 10 -2.68 -0.15 9.72
N ASP A 11 -2.95 0.87 8.90
CA ASP A 11 -2.97 2.29 9.26
C ASP A 11 -1.60 2.92 9.62
N ASN A 12 -0.50 2.16 9.53
CA ASN A 12 0.86 2.63 9.75
C ASN A 12 1.39 3.43 8.54
N TYR A 13 0.89 4.65 8.40
CA TYR A 13 1.35 5.57 7.36
C TYR A 13 2.87 5.87 7.40
N PRO A 14 3.53 6.00 8.58
CA PRO A 14 4.99 6.11 8.63
C PRO A 14 5.72 4.95 7.96
N ALA A 15 5.26 3.71 8.16
CA ALA A 15 5.85 2.54 7.52
C ALA A 15 5.71 2.56 5.99
N LEU A 16 4.60 3.09 5.46
CA LEU A 16 4.45 3.30 4.02
C LEU A 16 5.57 4.20 3.48
N THR A 17 5.86 5.31 4.14
CA THR A 17 6.94 6.22 3.74
C THR A 17 8.30 5.51 3.75
N THR A 18 8.61 4.78 4.83
CA THR A 18 9.87 4.05 4.96
C THR A 18 10.07 3.02 3.86
N VAL A 19 9.03 2.24 3.52
CA VAL A 19 9.11 1.23 2.45
C VAL A 19 9.29 1.88 1.08
N LEU A 20 8.64 3.03 0.84
CA LEU A 20 8.80 3.78 -0.41
C LEU A 20 10.21 4.37 -0.55
N ASP A 21 10.76 4.90 0.54
CA ASP A 21 12.13 5.44 0.56
C ASP A 21 13.16 4.33 0.32
N ASP A 22 12.98 3.16 0.91
CA ASP A 22 13.83 1.99 0.68
C ASP A 22 13.73 1.50 -0.77
N ALA A 23 12.52 1.39 -1.33
CA ALA A 23 12.34 1.01 -2.73
C ALA A 23 12.98 2.02 -3.69
N ALA A 24 12.93 3.32 -3.37
CA ALA A 24 13.61 4.36 -4.13
C ALA A 24 15.14 4.25 -4.02
N ALA A 25 15.67 3.99 -2.82
CA ALA A 25 17.10 3.78 -2.58
C ALA A 25 17.64 2.57 -3.37
N GLN A 26 16.84 1.50 -3.46
CA GLN A 26 17.14 0.31 -4.25
C GLN A 26 16.91 0.50 -5.77
N ARG A 27 16.40 1.66 -6.20
CA ARG A 27 16.06 1.97 -7.60
C ARG A 27 15.07 0.95 -8.19
N ALA A 28 14.03 0.62 -7.43
CA ALA A 28 12.96 -0.23 -7.93
C ALA A 28 12.25 0.44 -9.13
N ASP A 29 12.09 -0.30 -10.21
CA ASP A 29 11.40 0.14 -11.43
C ASP A 29 9.88 0.07 -11.27
N ARG A 30 9.40 -0.80 -10.38
CA ARG A 30 7.98 -1.09 -10.15
C ARG A 30 7.69 -1.27 -8.66
N LEU A 31 6.50 -0.83 -8.27
CA LEU A 31 5.95 -0.96 -6.92
C LEU A 31 4.63 -1.74 -7.01
N ILE A 32 4.44 -2.73 -6.13
CA ILE A 32 3.18 -3.47 -6.01
C ILE A 32 2.84 -3.58 -4.52
N PHE A 33 1.60 -3.21 -4.18
CA PHE A 33 1.07 -3.37 -2.84
C PHE A 33 0.08 -4.54 -2.80
N LEU A 34 0.25 -5.45 -1.84
CA LEU A 34 -0.55 -6.68 -1.74
C LEU A 34 -1.84 -6.54 -0.91
N GLY A 35 -2.10 -5.37 -0.33
CA GLY A 35 -3.28 -5.10 0.48
C GLY A 35 -2.98 -5.00 1.97
N ASP A 36 -4.04 -4.96 2.77
CA ASP A 36 -4.04 -4.74 4.21
C ASP A 36 -3.50 -3.35 4.64
N ALA A 37 -3.94 -2.31 3.94
CA ALA A 37 -3.68 -0.90 4.22
C ALA A 37 -4.21 -0.46 5.60
N GLY A 38 -5.23 -1.13 6.15
CA GLY A 38 -5.89 -0.77 7.40
C GLY A 38 -7.30 -0.22 7.20
N ARG A 39 -7.84 0.46 8.22
CA ARG A 39 -9.22 0.99 8.23
C ARG A 39 -9.31 2.40 7.68
N MET A 40 -8.25 3.18 7.80
CA MET A 40 -8.21 4.56 7.36
C MET A 40 -7.91 4.63 5.85
N PRO A 41 -8.64 5.45 5.08
CA PRO A 41 -8.45 5.56 3.63
C PRO A 41 -7.13 6.24 3.24
N ARG A 42 -6.33 6.72 4.20
CA ARG A 42 -5.14 7.53 3.97
C ARG A 42 -4.08 6.79 3.15
N ILE A 43 -3.84 5.51 3.45
CA ILE A 43 -2.85 4.71 2.73
C ILE A 43 -3.35 4.40 1.31
N LEU A 44 -4.61 3.99 1.16
CA LEU A 44 -5.23 3.76 -0.15
C LEU A 44 -5.19 5.01 -1.04
N ALA A 45 -5.53 6.18 -0.49
CA ALA A 45 -5.44 7.46 -1.20
C ALA A 45 -3.99 7.76 -1.64
N ALA A 46 -3.01 7.51 -0.77
CA ALA A 46 -1.60 7.71 -1.08
C ALA A 46 -1.10 6.77 -2.19
N LEU A 47 -1.53 5.51 -2.21
CA LEU A 47 -1.23 4.54 -3.26
C LEU A 47 -1.87 4.95 -4.60
N GLN A 48 -3.13 5.42 -4.56
CA GLN A 48 -3.87 5.87 -5.75
C GLN A 48 -3.20 7.08 -6.42
N VAL A 49 -2.82 8.11 -5.65
CA VAL A 49 -2.12 9.30 -6.17
C VAL A 49 -0.79 8.92 -6.85
N ARG A 50 -0.09 7.92 -6.29
CA ARG A 50 1.19 7.41 -6.84
C ARG A 50 1.01 6.38 -7.95
N LYS A 51 -0.23 6.01 -8.29
CA LYS A 51 -0.57 4.97 -9.27
C LYS A 51 0.10 3.63 -8.96
N ILE A 52 0.26 3.29 -7.68
CA ILE A 52 0.82 2.01 -7.25
C ILE A 52 -0.31 0.97 -7.30
N PRO A 53 -0.18 -0.10 -8.11
CA PRO A 53 -1.15 -1.19 -8.11
C PRO A 53 -1.31 -1.79 -6.71
N CYS A 54 -2.57 -1.95 -6.32
CA CYS A 54 -2.98 -2.54 -5.04
C CYS A 54 -3.88 -3.75 -5.34
N VAL A 55 -3.54 -4.89 -4.76
CA VAL A 55 -4.48 -6.03 -4.68
C VAL A 55 -5.34 -5.85 -3.42
N TYR A 56 -6.58 -6.35 -3.44
CA TYR A 56 -7.45 -6.32 -2.26
C TYR A 56 -6.98 -7.35 -1.24
N GLY A 57 -6.62 -6.90 -0.03
CA GLY A 57 -6.36 -7.73 1.14
C GLY A 57 -7.62 -7.98 1.96
N ASN A 58 -7.50 -8.81 2.99
CA ASN A 58 -8.63 -9.17 3.84
C ASN A 58 -9.14 -7.98 4.65
N TRP A 59 -8.26 -7.04 5.03
CA TRP A 59 -8.64 -5.80 5.72
C TRP A 59 -9.42 -4.84 4.82
N GLU A 60 -9.07 -4.70 3.54
CA GLU A 60 -9.89 -3.92 2.61
C GLU A 60 -11.28 -4.53 2.48
N VAL A 61 -11.40 -5.86 2.41
CA VAL A 61 -12.69 -6.55 2.32
C VAL A 61 -13.52 -6.41 3.60
N SER A 62 -12.88 -6.35 4.77
CA SER A 62 -13.57 -6.28 6.06
C SER A 62 -13.88 -4.84 6.52
N GLY A 63 -13.11 -3.84 6.07
CA GLY A 63 -13.39 -2.42 6.29
C GLY A 63 -14.31 -1.79 5.24
N LEU A 64 -14.14 -2.13 3.94
CA LEU A 64 -14.97 -1.60 2.85
C LEU A 64 -16.37 -2.25 2.79
N ARG A 65 -16.57 -3.41 3.44
CA ARG A 65 -17.91 -4.00 3.65
C ARG A 65 -18.83 -3.13 4.51
N GLN A 66 -18.30 -2.12 5.20
CA GLN A 66 -19.10 -1.16 5.98
C GLN A 66 -19.42 0.13 5.23
N LEU A 67 -19.03 0.25 3.96
CA LEU A 67 -19.40 1.37 3.08
C LEU A 67 -20.62 1.05 2.20
N SER A 68 -21.49 0.14 2.65
CA SER A 68 -22.81 -0.13 2.07
C SER A 68 -23.85 0.89 2.53
#